data_AF-A0A7R9DS52-F1
#
_entry.id   AF-A0A7R9DS52-F1
#
_cell.length_a   1.000
_cell.length_b   1.000
_cell.length_c   1.000
_cell.angle_alpha   90.00
_cell.angle_beta   90.00
_cell.angle_gamma   90.00
#
_symmetry.space_group_name_H-M   'P 1'
#
loop_
_entity.id
_entity.type
_entity.pdbx_description
1 polymer ?
#
loop_
_entity_poly.entity_id
_entity_poly.type
_entity_poly.pdbx_seq_one_letter_code
_entity_poly.pdbx_strand_id
1 'polypeptide(L)'
;MAELNVCLLNVYLHNNDARCIASLEKVMEGHVRQTDMFVILGDFTGLANSKGDSEVQRLRYKNIVPLTVTTSSVPRASTSFADNIFLNTEMQLQFTGMCGVVRQGLTHLAIPRGWVWGGPASEHCPVWCEVYTEPLLAEKVVSNGGPHIE
;
A
#
# COMPACT_ATOMS: atom_id res chain seq x y z
N MET A 1 17.18 19.26 -10.74
CA MET A 1 16.06 18.68 -9.96
C MET A 1 16.45 17.25 -9.62
N ALA A 2 16.36 16.85 -8.34
CA ALA A 2 16.62 15.46 -7.97
C ALA A 2 15.47 14.59 -8.47
N GLU A 3 15.77 13.52 -9.19
CA GLU A 3 14.77 12.60 -9.73
C GLU A 3 14.25 11.69 -8.60
N LEU A 4 12.92 11.65 -8.44
CA LEU A 4 12.27 10.76 -7.48
C LEU A 4 12.34 9.33 -7.99
N ASN A 5 13.15 8.50 -7.34
CA ASN A 5 13.29 7.10 -7.69
C ASN A 5 12.47 6.25 -6.72
N VAL A 6 11.31 5.76 -7.17
CA VAL A 6 10.41 4.90 -6.39
C VAL A 6 10.40 3.51 -7.00
N CYS A 7 10.58 2.50 -6.15
CA CYS A 7 10.42 1.10 -6.54
C CYS A 7 9.07 0.57 -6.06
N LEU A 8 8.36 -0.10 -6.97
CA LEU A 8 7.01 -0.63 -6.76
C LEU A 8 7.05 -2.16 -6.83
N LEU A 9 6.54 -2.81 -5.80
CA LEU A 9 6.33 -4.24 -5.76
C LEU A 9 4.83 -4.55 -5.69
N ASN A 10 4.30 -5.07 -6.79
CA ASN A 10 2.91 -5.54 -6.83
C ASN A 10 2.82 -6.99 -6.32
N VAL A 11 1.90 -7.27 -5.40
CA VAL A 11 1.72 -8.59 -4.79
C VAL A 11 0.27 -9.08 -4.88
N TYR A 12 0.11 -10.39 -4.90
CA TYR A 12 -1.19 -11.05 -4.81
C TYR A 12 -1.10 -12.19 -3.79
N LEU A 13 -1.55 -11.90 -2.56
CA LEU A 13 -1.43 -12.77 -1.39
C LEU A 13 -2.81 -13.28 -0.98
N HIS A 14 -3.48 -14.01 -1.86
CA HIS A 14 -4.85 -14.47 -1.62
C HIS A 14 -4.94 -15.61 -0.59
N ASN A 15 -3.93 -16.47 -0.53
CA ASN A 15 -3.86 -17.59 0.41
C ASN A 15 -2.91 -17.28 1.57
N ASN A 16 -3.23 -17.77 2.77
CA ASN A 16 -2.34 -17.69 3.93
C ASN A 16 -1.18 -18.68 3.78
N ASP A 17 -0.20 -18.34 2.94
CA ASP A 17 1.00 -19.13 2.73
C ASP A 17 2.21 -18.41 3.35
N ALA A 18 2.74 -18.94 4.45
CA ALA A 18 3.94 -18.43 5.09
C ALA A 18 5.14 -18.33 4.12
N ARG A 19 5.14 -19.12 3.04
CA ARG A 19 6.17 -19.05 1.99
C ARG A 19 6.08 -17.75 1.18
N CYS A 20 4.90 -17.15 1.06
CA CYS A 20 4.73 -15.88 0.37
C CYS A 20 5.38 -14.72 1.15
N ILE A 21 5.26 -14.70 2.49
CA ILE A 21 5.91 -13.70 3.34
C ILE A 21 7.43 -13.86 3.27
N ALA A 22 7.95 -15.08 3.40
CA ALA A 22 9.39 -15.33 3.27
C ALA A 22 9.94 -14.95 1.88
N SER A 23 9.14 -15.16 0.83
CA SER A 23 9.52 -14.74 -0.53
C SER A 23 9.54 -13.22 -0.67
N LEU A 24 8.58 -12.53 -0.03
CA LEU A 24 8.52 -11.08 0.02
C LEU A 24 9.76 -10.50 0.73
N GLU A 25 10.09 -11.02 1.93
CA GLU A 25 11.28 -10.65 2.69
C GLU A 25 12.56 -10.82 1.84
N LYS A 26 12.69 -11.96 1.14
CA LYS A 26 13.86 -12.22 0.28
C LYS A 26 13.97 -11.24 -0.90
N VAL A 27 12.86 -10.87 -1.53
CA VAL A 27 12.87 -9.88 -2.62
C VAL A 27 13.34 -8.53 -2.08
N MET A 28 12.87 -8.15 -0.90
CA MET A 28 13.22 -6.90 -0.23
C MET A 28 14.70 -6.86 0.14
N GLU A 29 15.24 -7.93 0.74
CA GLU A 29 16.67 -8.03 1.10
C GLU A 29 17.59 -7.96 -0.12
N GLY A 30 17.16 -8.50 -1.26
CA GLY A 30 18.00 -8.58 -2.47
C GLY A 30 18.03 -7.31 -3.33
N HIS A 31 17.02 -6.44 -3.23
CA HIS A 31 16.81 -5.38 -4.23
C HIS A 31 16.58 -3.97 -3.65
N VAL A 32 16.41 -3.85 -2.34
CA VAL A 32 16.04 -2.56 -1.71
C VAL A 32 17.19 -2.10 -0.82
N ARG A 33 17.88 -1.03 -1.22
CA ARG A 33 18.82 -0.36 -0.32
C ARG A 33 18.00 0.32 0.78
N GLN A 34 18.59 0.48 1.97
CA GLN A 34 17.91 1.10 3.11
C GLN A 34 17.36 2.51 2.82
N THR A 35 17.94 3.22 1.85
CA THR A 35 17.57 4.59 1.46
C THR A 35 16.62 4.66 0.26
N ASP A 36 16.28 3.53 -0.36
CA ASP A 36 15.41 3.53 -1.54
C ASP A 36 13.96 3.77 -1.12
N MET A 37 13.22 4.58 -1.87
CA MET A 37 11.78 4.72 -1.65
C MET A 37 11.08 3.49 -2.21
N PHE A 38 10.41 2.73 -1.34
CA PHE A 38 9.85 1.44 -1.69
C PHE A 38 8.38 1.34 -1.28
N VAL A 39 7.57 0.84 -2.22
CA VAL A 39 6.13 0.67 -2.08
C VAL A 39 5.77 -0.78 -2.39
N ILE A 40 5.02 -1.41 -1.51
CA ILE A 40 4.41 -2.73 -1.75
C ILE A 40 2.91 -2.52 -1.87
N LEU A 41 2.28 -3.01 -2.94
CA LEU A 41 0.85 -2.81 -3.18
C LEU A 41 0.20 -4.06 -3.75
N GLY A 42 -1.11 -4.19 -3.55
CA GLY A 42 -1.90 -5.28 -4.12
C GLY A 42 -2.79 -5.95 -3.08
N ASP A 43 -3.08 -7.22 -3.28
CA ASP A 43 -4.02 -8.00 -2.46
C ASP A 43 -3.30 -8.64 -1.26
N PHE A 44 -3.70 -8.27 -0.04
CA PHE A 44 -3.17 -8.84 1.22
C PHE A 44 -4.22 -9.67 1.97
N THR A 45 -5.30 -10.09 1.32
CA THR A 45 -6.43 -10.79 1.95
C THR A 45 -6.01 -12.05 2.73
N GLY A 46 -5.11 -12.85 2.18
CA GLY A 46 -4.59 -14.05 2.85
C GLY A 46 -3.77 -13.74 4.11
N LEU A 47 -3.20 -12.54 4.20
CA LEU A 47 -2.44 -12.08 5.35
C LEU A 47 -3.34 -11.47 6.43
N ALA A 48 -4.34 -10.68 6.03
CA ALA A 48 -5.33 -10.12 6.96
C ALA A 48 -6.19 -11.20 7.64
N ASN A 49 -6.45 -12.31 6.95
CA ASN A 49 -7.23 -13.44 7.48
C ASN A 49 -6.42 -14.36 8.42
N SER A 50 -5.10 -14.24 8.44
CA SER A 50 -4.24 -14.92 9.42
C SER A 50 -3.99 -14.01 10.62
N LYS A 51 -3.24 -14.42 11.64
CA LYS A 51 -2.77 -13.50 12.71
C LYS A 51 -1.74 -12.47 12.16
N GLY A 52 -1.93 -12.00 10.92
CA GLY A 52 -0.94 -11.34 10.07
C GLY A 52 -0.66 -9.88 10.39
N ASP A 53 -1.44 -9.25 11.28
CA ASP A 53 -1.13 -7.93 11.83
C ASP A 53 0.31 -7.87 12.37
N SER A 54 0.78 -8.94 13.03
CA SER A 54 2.15 -8.99 13.56
C SER A 54 3.23 -9.19 12.49
N GLU A 55 2.89 -9.87 11.39
CA GLU A 55 3.86 -10.25 10.35
C GLU A 55 4.18 -9.09 9.40
N VAL A 56 3.19 -8.25 9.05
CA VAL A 56 3.47 -7.06 8.23
C VAL A 56 4.14 -5.96 9.04
N GLN A 57 3.74 -5.81 10.31
CA GLN A 57 4.37 -4.85 11.22
C GLN A 57 5.87 -5.13 11.43
N ARG A 58 6.28 -6.41 11.38
CA ARG A 58 7.71 -6.81 11.41
C ARG A 58 8.52 -6.24 10.25
N LEU A 59 7.91 -6.00 9.09
CA LEU A 59 8.61 -5.54 7.90
C LEU A 59 9.06 -4.07 7.99
N ARG A 60 8.64 -3.32 9.02
CA ARG A 60 8.81 -1.85 9.15
C ARG A 60 8.07 -1.04 8.07
N TYR A 61 7.09 -1.66 7.41
CA TYR A 61 6.22 -0.98 6.46
C TYR A 61 4.92 -0.58 7.14
N LYS A 62 4.41 0.59 6.76
CA LYS A 62 3.13 1.09 7.26
C LYS A 62 2.07 0.97 6.17
N ASN A 63 0.95 0.31 6.49
CA ASN A 63 -0.24 0.33 5.65
C ASN A 63 -0.84 1.75 5.64
N ILE A 64 -1.30 2.19 4.46
CA ILE A 64 -2.00 3.48 4.34
C ILE A 64 -3.49 3.35 4.66
N VAL A 65 -4.11 2.21 4.32
CA VAL A 65 -5.51 1.93 4.63
C VAL A 65 -5.55 1.09 5.91
N PRO A 66 -6.34 1.45 6.94
CA PRO A 66 -6.48 0.61 8.12
C PRO A 66 -6.95 -0.81 7.74
N LEU A 67 -6.35 -1.85 8.33
CA LEU A 67 -6.69 -3.25 8.01
C LEU A 67 -8.14 -3.63 8.39
N THR A 68 -8.82 -2.79 9.18
CA THR A 68 -10.25 -2.91 9.48
C THR A 68 -11.16 -2.47 8.32
N VAL A 69 -10.61 -1.79 7.32
CA VAL A 69 -11.35 -1.32 6.14
C VAL A 69 -11.24 -2.38 5.04
N THR A 70 -12.37 -3.00 4.71
CA THR A 70 -12.48 -3.91 3.57
C THR A 70 -12.34 -3.18 2.23
N THR A 71 -11.71 -3.80 1.25
CA THR A 71 -11.66 -3.32 -0.13
C THR A 71 -12.63 -4.07 -1.03
N SER A 72 -13.64 -4.76 -0.51
CA SER A 72 -14.66 -5.39 -1.35
C SER A 72 -15.58 -4.36 -2.02
N SER A 73 -15.92 -4.58 -3.29
CA SER A 73 -16.88 -3.78 -4.07
C SER A 73 -18.33 -4.12 -3.76
N VAL A 74 -18.58 -5.34 -3.29
CA VAL A 74 -19.90 -5.82 -2.88
C VAL A 74 -19.98 -5.83 -1.34
N PRO A 75 -20.86 -5.02 -0.73
CA PRO A 75 -21.09 -5.07 0.71
C PRO A 75 -21.61 -6.45 1.12
N ARG A 76 -21.04 -7.03 2.19
CA ARG A 76 -21.45 -8.32 2.78
C ARG A 76 -21.24 -9.55 1.88
N ALA A 77 -20.26 -9.50 0.99
CA ALA A 77 -19.78 -10.70 0.31
C ALA A 77 -19.26 -11.74 1.31
N SER A 78 -19.27 -13.02 0.92
CA SER A 78 -18.70 -14.11 1.75
C SER A 78 -17.20 -13.96 1.98
N THR A 79 -16.53 -13.19 1.12
CA THR A 79 -15.10 -12.90 1.18
C THR A 79 -14.90 -11.40 1.35
N SER A 80 -14.10 -11.01 2.36
CA SER A 80 -13.65 -9.64 2.53
C SER A 80 -12.25 -9.51 1.96
N PHE A 81 -12.04 -8.54 1.07
CA PHE A 81 -10.71 -8.24 0.54
C PHE A 81 -9.99 -7.21 1.41
N ALA A 82 -8.66 -7.31 1.43
CA ALA A 82 -7.77 -6.43 2.19
C ALA A 82 -6.64 -5.89 1.29
N ASP A 83 -7.00 -5.34 0.13
CA ASP A 83 -6.04 -4.66 -0.73
C ASP A 83 -5.43 -3.46 0.00
N ASN A 84 -4.13 -3.23 -0.18
CA ASN A 84 -3.45 -2.15 0.52
C ASN A 84 -2.23 -1.64 -0.24
N ILE A 85 -1.69 -0.53 0.27
CA ILE A 85 -0.38 0.01 -0.11
C ILE A 85 0.43 0.15 1.18
N PHE A 86 1.64 -0.36 1.16
CA PHE A 86 2.59 -0.39 2.25
C PHE A 86 3.81 0.45 1.90
N LEU A 87 4.16 1.37 2.78
CA LEU A 87 5.23 2.33 2.59
C LEU A 87 6.38 2.06 3.56
N ASN A 88 7.62 2.01 3.07
CA ASN A 88 8.79 2.02 3.94
C ASN A 88 9.00 3.40 4.58
N THR A 89 9.97 3.51 5.49
CA THR A 89 10.27 4.77 6.19
C THR A 89 10.53 5.94 5.24
N GLU A 90 11.33 5.73 4.19
CA GLU A 90 11.68 6.80 3.24
C GLU A 90 10.47 7.26 2.43
N MET A 91 9.62 6.33 2.01
CA MET A 91 8.40 6.67 1.26
C MET A 91 7.33 7.33 2.15
N GLN A 92 7.28 6.99 3.44
CA GLN A 92 6.39 7.66 4.39
C GLN A 92 6.70 9.16 4.53
N LEU A 93 7.94 9.59 4.32
CA LEU A 93 8.30 11.02 4.31
C LEU A 93 7.67 11.76 3.13
N GLN A 94 7.38 11.07 2.02
CA GLN A 94 6.70 11.66 0.85
C GLN A 94 5.18 11.51 0.93
N PHE A 95 4.65 10.75 1.87
CA PHE A 95 3.22 10.53 2.00
C PHE A 95 2.50 11.77 2.52
N THR A 96 1.52 12.26 1.77
CA THR A 96 0.75 13.48 2.12
C THR A 96 -0.20 13.26 3.31
N GLY A 97 -0.49 12.00 3.65
CA GLY A 97 -1.55 11.62 4.57
C GLY A 97 -2.87 11.30 3.87
N MET A 98 -3.03 11.67 2.59
CA MET A 98 -4.25 11.43 1.83
C MET A 98 -4.25 10.05 1.17
N CYS A 99 -5.27 9.27 1.47
CA CYS A 99 -5.48 7.94 0.92
C CYS A 99 -6.95 7.54 0.95
N GLY A 100 -7.29 6.46 0.25
CA GLY A 100 -8.63 5.91 0.35
C GLY A 100 -8.89 4.70 -0.53
N VAL A 101 -10.13 4.21 -0.44
CA VAL A 101 -10.68 3.15 -1.27
C VAL A 101 -11.61 3.79 -2.29
N VAL A 102 -11.38 3.57 -3.58
CA VAL A 102 -12.28 4.01 -4.65
C VAL A 102 -13.50 3.12 -4.64
N ARG A 103 -14.69 3.67 -4.40
CA ARG A 103 -15.95 2.91 -4.37
C ARG A 103 -16.99 3.37 -5.39
N GLN A 104 -16.83 4.57 -5.92
CA GLN A 104 -17.77 5.18 -6.85
C GLN A 104 -17.33 4.91 -8.29
N GLY A 105 -18.29 4.84 -9.21
CA GLY A 105 -18.02 4.64 -10.64
C GLY A 105 -17.51 3.25 -11.02
N LEU A 106 -17.50 2.30 -10.08
CA LEU A 106 -17.00 0.94 -10.32
C LEU A 106 -18.05 -0.02 -10.87
N THR A 107 -19.27 0.44 -11.10
CA THR A 107 -20.37 -0.38 -11.64
C THR A 107 -20.86 0.20 -12.96
N HIS A 108 -21.22 -0.67 -13.90
CA HIS A 108 -21.72 -0.24 -15.20
C HIS A 108 -22.90 -1.10 -15.64
N LEU A 109 -23.91 -0.49 -16.27
CA LEU A 109 -25.13 -1.19 -16.70
C LEU A 109 -24.84 -2.35 -17.65
N ALA A 110 -23.81 -2.23 -18.49
CA ALA A 110 -23.41 -3.31 -19.40
C ALA A 110 -22.60 -4.45 -18.73
N ILE A 111 -22.33 -4.39 -17.42
CA ILE A 111 -21.65 -5.46 -16.70
C ILE A 111 -22.72 -6.36 -16.04
N PRO A 112 -22.67 -7.70 -16.23
CA PRO A 112 -23.58 -8.61 -15.54
C PRO A 112 -23.33 -8.69 -14.03
N ARG A 113 -24.39 -8.93 -13.26
CA ARG A 113 -24.37 -9.26 -11.82
C ARG A 113 -25.33 -10.42 -11.57
N GLY A 114 -24.87 -11.63 -11.81
CA GLY A 114 -25.76 -12.80 -11.86
C GLY A 114 -26.80 -12.63 -12.96
N TRP A 115 -28.08 -12.68 -12.61
CA TRP A 115 -29.21 -12.54 -13.55
C TRP A 115 -29.66 -11.08 -13.80
N VAL A 116 -28.97 -10.10 -13.20
CA VAL A 116 -29.28 -8.67 -13.40
C VAL A 116 -28.10 -7.92 -14.03
N TRP A 117 -28.37 -6.74 -14.58
CA TRP A 117 -27.37 -5.80 -15.11
C TRP A 117 -26.89 -4.81 -14.04
N GLY A 118 -25.81 -4.06 -14.32
CA GLY A 118 -25.27 -3.09 -13.36
C GLY A 118 -24.23 -3.66 -12.40
N GLY A 119 -23.46 -4.65 -12.83
CA GLY A 119 -22.42 -5.31 -12.06
C GLY A 119 -21.18 -4.45 -11.81
N PRO A 120 -20.37 -4.82 -10.80
CA PRO A 120 -19.09 -4.17 -10.55
C PRO A 120 -18.03 -4.64 -11.55
N ALA A 121 -17.06 -3.80 -11.87
CA ALA A 121 -15.93 -4.14 -12.73
C ALA A 121 -14.99 -5.19 -12.10
N SER A 122 -14.96 -5.28 -10.78
CA SER A 122 -14.20 -6.26 -9.99
C SER A 122 -14.90 -6.49 -8.64
N GLU A 123 -14.62 -7.60 -7.97
CA GLU A 123 -14.99 -7.81 -6.56
C GLU A 123 -14.12 -6.97 -5.60
N HIS A 124 -12.99 -6.45 -6.10
CA HIS A 124 -12.09 -5.54 -5.40
C HIS A 124 -12.36 -4.08 -5.76
N CYS A 125 -12.18 -3.20 -4.79
CA CYS A 125 -12.11 -1.76 -4.93
C CYS A 125 -10.64 -1.32 -4.97
N PRO A 126 -10.24 -0.49 -5.94
CA PRO A 126 -8.90 0.09 -5.96
C PRO A 126 -8.60 0.90 -4.70
N VAL A 127 -7.34 0.88 -4.27
CA VAL A 127 -6.81 1.75 -3.22
C VAL A 127 -5.90 2.81 -3.82
N TRP A 128 -5.85 3.98 -3.19
CA TRP A 128 -5.01 5.10 -3.63
C TRP A 128 -4.36 5.82 -2.45
N CYS A 129 -3.23 6.47 -2.74
CA CYS A 129 -2.60 7.48 -1.89
C CYS A 129 -2.03 8.60 -2.74
N GLU A 130 -1.86 9.77 -2.13
CA GLU A 130 -1.11 10.89 -2.68
C GLU A 130 0.27 11.01 -2.03
N VAL A 131 1.28 11.29 -2.85
CA VAL A 131 2.68 11.42 -2.45
C VAL A 131 3.28 12.65 -3.12
N TYR A 132 4.20 13.33 -2.43
CA TYR A 132 4.96 14.43 -3.00
C TYR A 132 5.96 13.91 -4.05
N THR A 133 6.09 14.65 -5.15
CA THR A 133 7.03 14.32 -6.23
C THR A 133 8.42 14.90 -6.00
N GLU A 134 8.54 15.87 -5.09
CA GLU A 134 9.79 16.53 -4.73
C GLU A 134 10.27 16.01 -3.37
N PRO A 135 11.53 15.57 -3.25
CA PRO A 135 12.02 15.03 -1.98
C PRO A 135 12.03 16.11 -0.90
N LEU A 136 11.10 16.02 0.06
CA LEU A 136 11.10 16.87 1.27
C LEU A 136 12.41 16.77 2.08
N LEU A 137 13.22 15.73 1.85
CA LEU A 137 14.54 15.55 2.46
C LEU A 137 15.58 16.59 1.99
N ALA A 138 15.38 17.28 0.86
CA ALA A 138 16.31 18.28 0.37
C ALA A 138 16.40 19.53 1.28
N GLU A 139 15.35 19.83 2.07
CA GLU A 139 15.37 20.97 3.01
C GLU A 139 16.04 20.65 4.36
N LYS A 140 16.08 19.38 4.77
CA LYS A 140 16.59 19.01 6.11
C LYS A 140 18.11 19.11 6.24
N VAL A 141 18.84 19.32 5.15
CA VAL A 141 20.31 19.42 5.13
C VAL A 141 20.79 20.88 5.27
N VAL A 142 19.91 21.88 5.13
CA VAL A 142 20.34 23.31 5.15
C VAL A 142 20.18 23.98 6.52
N SER A 143 19.58 23.34 7.52
CA SER A 143 19.52 23.87 8.90
C SER A 143 20.70 23.41 9.77
N ASN A 144 21.94 23.65 9.33
CA ASN A 144 23.12 23.62 10.21
C ASN A 144 23.60 25.06 10.46
N GLY A 145 22.82 25.80 11.25
CA GLY A 145 23.32 27.01 11.92
C GLY A 145 24.16 26.58 13.13
N GLY A 146 25.48 26.77 13.04
CA GLY A 146 26.44 26.44 14.10
C GLY A 146 26.20 27.22 15.41
N PRO A 147 26.90 26.85 16.49
CA PRO A 147 26.69 27.46 17.80
C PRO A 147 27.19 28.91 17.80
N HIS A 148 26.30 29.86 18.12
CA HIS A 148 26.72 31.20 18.53
C HIS A 148 27.23 31.12 19.97
N ILE A 149 28.54 31.27 20.12
CA ILE A 149 29.19 31.57 21.40
C ILE A 149 29.25 33.10 21.49
N GLU A 150 28.52 33.69 22.43
CA GLU A 150 28.90 34.88 23.20
C GLU A 150 28.34 34.76 24.62
#